data_AF-A0A2N3AHY3-F1
#
_entry.id   AF-A0A2N3AHY3-F1
#
_cell.length_a   1.000
_cell.length_b   1.000
_cell.length_c   1.000
_cell.angle_alpha   90.00
_cell.angle_beta   90.00
_cell.angle_gamma   90.00
#
_symmetry.space_group_name_H-M   'P 1'
#
loop_
_entity.id
_entity.type
_entity.pdbx_description
1 polymer ?
#
loop_
_entity_poly.entity_id
_entity_poly.type
_entity_poly.pdbx_seq_one_letter_code
_entity_poly.pdbx_strand_id
1 'polypeptide(L)'
;MTELRKDPIIDNWVIISTERGRRPLDYKIKTGEKKKDSCVFCEGNEGETPPEIFAFRKKGTRENSPGWKVRVVSNKYPALKMEEKEAALEKAGMFWKMDGLGVHEVIIETPHHHKDFDNLSIDSIVLILKTYQQRYLDLSKDKRIKYILIFKNYGIDGGASLEHPHSQLIGTPIIPQRIKEELKGAKEYFDLNGRCIFCDCIKQEVKSKDRLIKETEKYVAISPFAARFPFETWILPK
;
A
#
# COMPACT_ATOMS: atom_id res chain seq x y z
N MET A 1 -30.29 -7.05 9.09
CA MET A 1 -30.65 -5.80 8.37
C MET A 1 -29.77 -5.67 7.13
N THR A 2 -30.35 -5.37 5.98
CA THR A 2 -29.62 -5.17 4.71
C THR A 2 -29.79 -3.72 4.27
N GLU A 3 -28.71 -3.06 3.91
CA GLU A 3 -28.70 -1.66 3.46
C GLU A 3 -27.78 -1.52 2.23
N LEU A 4 -28.10 -0.54 1.39
CA LEU A 4 -27.27 -0.11 0.27
C LEU A 4 -26.64 1.23 0.64
N ARG A 5 -25.31 1.28 0.68
CA ARG A 5 -24.57 2.50 0.97
C ARG A 5 -23.78 2.93 -0.25
N LYS A 6 -23.82 4.23 -0.56
CA LYS A 6 -23.05 4.80 -1.68
C LYS A 6 -21.75 5.38 -1.16
N ASP A 7 -20.66 5.07 -1.84
CA ASP A 7 -19.37 5.73 -1.67
C ASP A 7 -19.47 7.13 -2.30
N PRO A 8 -19.32 8.21 -1.51
CA PRO A 8 -19.48 9.57 -2.02
C PRO A 8 -18.32 10.03 -2.91
N ILE A 9 -17.20 9.28 -2.97
CA ILE A 9 -15.99 9.65 -3.72
C ILE A 9 -15.97 9.00 -5.11
N ILE A 10 -16.29 7.71 -5.22
CA ILE A 10 -16.22 6.97 -6.51
C ILE A 10 -17.58 6.57 -7.08
N ASP A 11 -18.67 7.07 -6.51
CA ASP A 11 -20.06 6.83 -6.92
C ASP A 11 -20.50 5.35 -6.93
N ASN A 12 -19.81 4.50 -6.18
CA ASN A 12 -20.07 3.07 -6.15
C ASN A 12 -21.05 2.68 -5.02
N TRP A 13 -21.92 1.70 -5.27
CA TRP A 13 -22.84 1.17 -4.26
C TRP A 13 -22.30 -0.10 -3.62
N VAL A 14 -22.45 -0.21 -2.31
CA VAL A 14 -22.04 -1.36 -1.51
C VAL A 14 -23.23 -1.92 -0.74
N ILE A 15 -23.40 -3.24 -0.83
CA ILE A 15 -24.40 -3.98 -0.06
C ILE A 15 -23.81 -4.32 1.30
N ILE A 16 -24.40 -3.79 2.37
CA ILE A 16 -24.07 -4.18 3.74
C ILE A 16 -25.15 -5.14 4.22
N SER A 17 -24.75 -6.37 4.57
CA SER A 17 -25.65 -7.42 5.03
C SER A 17 -25.02 -8.17 6.20
N THR A 18 -25.46 -7.83 7.42
CA THR A 18 -24.85 -8.32 8.68
C THR A 18 -25.04 -9.82 8.90
N GLU A 19 -26.02 -10.44 8.26
CA GLU A 19 -26.35 -11.85 8.45
C GLU A 19 -25.47 -12.80 7.61
N ARG A 20 -24.79 -12.30 6.57
CA ARG A 20 -23.94 -13.12 5.70
C ARG A 20 -22.78 -13.80 6.43
N GLY A 21 -22.27 -13.20 7.51
CA GLY A 21 -21.21 -13.79 8.32
C GLY A 21 -21.61 -15.07 9.07
N ARG A 22 -22.92 -15.37 9.16
CA ARG A 22 -23.44 -16.57 9.84
C ARG A 22 -23.63 -17.76 8.91
N ARG A 23 -23.31 -17.63 7.62
CA ARG A 23 -23.45 -18.72 6.66
C ARG A 23 -22.50 -19.86 7.02
N PRO A 24 -22.95 -21.12 7.04
CA PRO A 24 -22.06 -22.26 7.26
C PRO A 24 -20.97 -22.29 6.19
N LEU A 25 -19.75 -22.61 6.63
CA LEU A 25 -18.58 -22.77 5.78
C LEU A 25 -18.25 -24.27 5.69
N ASP A 26 -18.54 -24.89 4.54
CA ASP A 26 -18.23 -26.30 4.29
C ASP A 26 -16.73 -26.54 4.02
N TYR A 27 -16.00 -25.47 3.67
CA TYR A 27 -14.57 -25.51 3.41
C TYR A 27 -13.78 -24.99 4.62
N LYS A 28 -12.77 -25.77 5.04
CA LYS A 28 -11.82 -25.33 6.08
C LYS A 28 -10.94 -24.21 5.55
N ILE A 29 -10.80 -23.16 6.34
CA ILE A 29 -9.78 -22.12 6.13
C ILE A 29 -8.41 -22.76 6.36
N LYS A 30 -7.54 -22.74 5.35
CA LYS A 30 -6.18 -23.27 5.48
C LYS A 30 -5.34 -22.27 6.26
N THR A 31 -4.92 -22.62 7.47
CA THR A 31 -3.85 -21.89 8.16
C THR A 31 -2.51 -22.41 7.65
N GLY A 32 -1.71 -21.57 6.99
CA GLY A 32 -0.38 -21.98 6.56
C GLY A 32 0.57 -22.14 7.76
N GLU A 33 1.39 -23.18 7.70
CA GLU A 33 2.49 -23.38 8.64
C GLU A 33 3.63 -22.42 8.29
N LYS A 34 4.19 -21.76 9.30
CA LYS A 34 5.36 -20.89 9.12
C LYS A 34 6.59 -21.74 8.75
N LYS A 35 7.20 -21.49 7.59
CA LYS A 35 8.40 -22.21 7.16
C LYS A 35 9.65 -21.65 7.85
N LYS A 36 10.58 -22.54 8.22
CA LYS A 36 11.85 -22.18 8.83
C LYS A 36 13.04 -22.22 7.86
N ASP A 37 13.92 -21.23 8.05
CA ASP A 37 15.40 -21.29 7.95
C ASP A 37 16.18 -20.84 6.70
N SER A 38 15.57 -20.32 5.64
CA SER A 38 16.35 -19.54 4.64
C SER A 38 15.53 -18.41 4.02
N CYS A 39 15.50 -17.26 4.68
CA CYS A 39 14.85 -16.07 4.16
C CYS A 39 15.86 -15.12 3.52
N VAL A 40 15.64 -14.78 2.25
CA VAL A 40 16.45 -13.84 1.47
C VAL A 40 16.45 -12.40 2.04
N PHE A 41 15.49 -12.06 2.89
CA PHE A 41 15.37 -10.73 3.51
C PHE A 41 15.98 -10.62 4.91
N CYS A 42 16.42 -11.74 5.49
CA CYS A 42 17.15 -11.71 6.76
C CYS A 42 18.47 -10.94 6.62
N GLU A 43 18.86 -10.28 7.69
CA GLU A 43 20.21 -9.72 7.81
C GLU A 43 21.26 -10.83 7.72
N GLY A 44 22.33 -10.59 6.96
CA GLY A 44 23.34 -11.60 6.62
C GLY A 44 23.13 -12.25 5.25
N ASN A 45 21.92 -12.16 4.68
CA ASN A 45 21.57 -12.70 3.36
C ASN A 45 21.47 -11.61 2.29
N GLU A 46 22.15 -10.47 2.47
CA GLU A 46 22.11 -9.33 1.53
C GLU A 46 22.47 -9.74 0.08
N GLY A 47 23.38 -10.71 -0.07
CA GLY A 47 23.79 -11.25 -1.38
C GLY A 47 22.71 -12.07 -2.10
N GLU A 48 21.60 -12.40 -1.44
CA GLU A 48 20.47 -13.12 -2.05
C GLU A 48 19.43 -12.19 -2.69
N THR A 49 19.55 -10.87 -2.43
CA THR A 49 18.74 -9.81 -3.03
C THR A 49 19.52 -9.02 -4.07
N PRO A 50 18.84 -8.32 -5.01
CA PRO A 50 19.49 -7.28 -5.80
C PRO A 50 20.15 -6.22 -4.91
N PRO A 51 21.13 -5.46 -5.43
CA PRO A 51 21.78 -4.40 -4.67
C PRO A 51 20.78 -3.43 -4.06
N GLU A 52 21.09 -2.95 -2.86
CA GLU A 52 20.28 -1.94 -2.19
C GLU A 52 20.22 -0.64 -3.00
N ILE A 53 19.01 -0.08 -3.07
CA ILE A 53 18.74 1.24 -3.65
C ILE A 53 18.84 2.31 -2.57
N PHE A 54 18.40 1.96 -1.34
CA PHE A 54 18.37 2.84 -0.19
C PHE A 54 18.31 2.04 1.10
N ALA A 55 18.96 2.50 2.17
CA ALA A 55 18.81 1.92 3.50
C ALA A 55 19.00 2.94 4.62
N PHE A 56 18.16 2.85 5.65
CA PHE A 56 18.50 3.43 6.95
C PHE A 56 19.41 2.47 7.69
N ARG A 57 20.63 2.91 7.99
CA ARG A 57 21.69 2.05 8.57
C ARG A 57 22.37 2.68 9.77
N LYS A 58 23.01 1.84 10.58
CA LYS A 58 23.92 2.28 11.64
C LYS A 58 25.14 2.96 11.00
N LYS A 59 25.61 4.06 11.61
CA LYS A 59 26.79 4.77 11.12
C LYS A 59 28.01 3.84 11.14
N GLY A 60 28.77 3.82 10.05
CA GLY A 60 29.98 3.00 9.90
C GLY A 60 29.76 1.61 9.29
N THR A 61 28.53 1.22 8.96
CA THR A 61 28.26 -0.04 8.25
C THR A 61 28.24 0.15 6.73
N ARG A 62 28.50 -0.91 5.97
CA ARG A 62 28.62 -0.87 4.50
C ARG A 62 27.31 -1.22 3.81
N GLU A 63 27.11 -0.70 2.61
CA GLU A 63 26.02 -1.10 1.72
C GLU A 63 26.06 -2.60 1.44
N ASN A 64 24.89 -3.22 1.24
CA ASN A 64 24.75 -4.65 0.98
C ASN A 64 25.43 -5.53 2.05
N SER A 65 25.41 -5.06 3.31
CA SER A 65 25.93 -5.79 4.46
C SER A 65 25.08 -5.53 5.72
N PRO A 66 25.24 -6.34 6.79
CA PRO A 66 24.53 -6.14 8.05
C PRO A 66 24.65 -4.74 8.65
N GLY A 67 23.66 -4.37 9.46
CA GLY A 67 23.56 -3.12 10.19
C GLY A 67 22.54 -2.12 9.63
N TRP A 68 21.69 -2.55 8.70
CA TRP A 68 20.52 -1.80 8.24
C TRP A 68 19.34 -2.00 9.20
N LYS A 69 18.43 -1.02 9.24
CA LYS A 69 17.17 -1.06 10.00
C LYS A 69 15.97 -1.21 9.06
N VAL A 70 16.01 -0.53 7.92
CA VAL A 70 15.08 -0.65 6.80
C VAL A 70 15.91 -0.64 5.53
N ARG A 71 15.64 -1.55 4.58
CA ARG A 71 16.41 -1.72 3.34
C ARG A 71 15.48 -1.79 2.14
N VAL A 72 15.80 -1.05 1.09
CA VAL A 72 15.06 -1.03 -0.19
C VAL A 72 15.91 -1.68 -1.25
N VAL A 73 15.34 -2.64 -1.97
CA VAL A 73 15.97 -3.34 -3.10
C VAL A 73 15.00 -3.36 -4.28
N SER A 74 15.53 -3.47 -5.50
CA SER A 74 14.68 -3.82 -6.65
C SER A 74 14.03 -5.18 -6.42
N ASN A 75 12.78 -5.35 -6.84
CA ASN A 75 12.18 -6.67 -6.87
C ASN A 75 12.92 -7.55 -7.88
N LYS A 76 13.34 -8.76 -7.48
CA LYS A 76 14.05 -9.73 -8.34
C LYS A 76 13.21 -10.19 -9.54
N TYR A 77 11.89 -10.17 -9.39
CA TYR A 77 10.91 -10.48 -10.43
C TYR A 77 10.00 -9.26 -10.63
N PRO A 78 10.52 -8.17 -11.21
CA PRO A 78 9.79 -6.92 -11.27
C PRO A 78 8.64 -7.02 -12.28
N ALA A 79 7.52 -6.36 -11.96
CA ALA A 79 6.38 -6.30 -12.88
C ALA A 79 6.61 -5.29 -14.01
N LEU A 80 7.49 -4.31 -13.78
CA LEU A 80 7.85 -3.21 -14.67
C LEU A 80 9.35 -2.92 -14.56
N LYS A 81 9.95 -2.44 -15.65
CA LYS A 81 11.40 -2.24 -15.80
C LYS A 81 11.71 -0.79 -16.15
N MET A 82 12.79 -0.25 -15.60
CA MET A 82 13.13 1.17 -15.75
C MET A 82 14.00 1.43 -17.00
N GLU A 83 14.56 0.37 -17.56
CA GLU A 83 15.45 0.37 -18.71
C GLU A 83 14.73 0.69 -20.03
N GLU A 84 13.39 0.63 -20.04
CA GLU A 84 12.58 1.03 -21.20
C GLU A 84 12.70 2.54 -21.43
N LYS A 85 12.94 2.94 -22.68
CA LYS A 85 13.24 4.34 -23.02
C LYS A 85 12.01 5.22 -22.91
N GLU A 86 10.87 4.76 -23.43
CA GLU A 86 9.63 5.52 -23.47
C GLU A 86 8.42 4.64 -23.18
N ALA A 87 7.45 5.20 -22.45
CA ALA A 87 6.13 4.62 -22.25
C ALA A 87 5.21 5.03 -23.42
N ALA A 88 5.61 4.72 -24.66
CA ALA A 88 4.88 5.13 -25.85
C ALA A 88 3.64 4.24 -26.03
N LEU A 89 2.47 4.86 -26.16
CA LEU A 89 1.22 4.15 -26.40
C LEU A 89 1.16 3.78 -27.90
N GLU A 90 1.17 2.48 -28.19
CA GLU A 90 1.10 1.96 -29.55
C GLU A 90 -0.27 1.34 -29.83
N LYS A 91 -0.77 1.58 -31.05
CA LYS A 91 -2.01 0.99 -31.51
C LYS A 91 -1.76 -0.42 -32.04
N ALA A 92 -2.54 -1.39 -31.59
CA ALA A 92 -2.56 -2.76 -32.09
C ALA A 92 -3.97 -3.06 -32.61
N GLY A 93 -4.29 -2.54 -33.80
CA GLY A 93 -5.65 -2.61 -34.36
C GLY A 93 -6.66 -1.80 -33.54
N MET A 94 -7.64 -2.47 -32.94
CA MET A 94 -8.59 -1.85 -32.00
C MET A 94 -8.05 -1.70 -30.58
N PHE A 95 -6.92 -2.35 -30.28
CA PHE A 95 -6.32 -2.39 -28.96
C PHE A 95 -5.18 -1.37 -28.83
N TRP A 96 -4.74 -1.16 -27.59
CA TRP A 96 -3.59 -0.34 -27.25
C TRP A 96 -2.61 -1.16 -26.42
N LYS A 97 -1.32 -0.96 -26.65
CA LYS A 97 -0.23 -1.53 -25.86
C LYS A 97 0.80 -0.46 -25.53
N MET A 98 1.66 -0.75 -24.56
CA MET A 98 2.75 0.12 -24.12
C MET A 98 3.84 -0.78 -23.54
N ASP A 99 5.09 -0.34 -23.63
CA ASP A 99 6.20 -1.03 -22.98
C ASP A 99 6.03 -1.04 -21.46
N GLY A 100 6.60 -2.07 -20.82
CA GLY A 100 6.53 -2.31 -19.38
C GLY A 100 7.38 -1.35 -18.55
N LEU A 101 7.39 -0.05 -18.89
CA LEU A 101 8.14 0.97 -18.18
C LEU A 101 7.61 1.12 -16.76
N GLY A 102 8.51 1.15 -15.77
CA GLY A 102 8.16 1.43 -14.39
C GLY A 102 9.18 0.89 -13.40
N VAL A 103 8.80 0.91 -12.13
CA VAL A 103 9.66 0.50 -11.02
C VAL A 103 8.89 -0.46 -10.13
N HIS A 104 9.55 -1.52 -9.66
CA HIS A 104 9.03 -2.41 -8.63
C HIS A 104 10.11 -2.62 -7.57
N GLU A 105 9.89 -2.06 -6.38
CA GLU A 105 10.80 -2.12 -5.24
C GLU A 105 10.19 -2.93 -4.09
N VAL A 106 11.05 -3.59 -3.32
CA VAL A 106 10.71 -4.23 -2.05
C VAL A 106 11.34 -3.43 -0.93
N ILE A 107 10.54 -3.07 0.07
CA ILE A 107 10.94 -2.34 1.27
C ILE A 107 10.93 -3.32 2.43
N ILE A 108 12.11 -3.80 2.81
CA ILE A 108 12.31 -4.72 3.92
C ILE A 108 12.30 -3.91 5.21
N GLU A 109 11.28 -4.15 6.05
CA GLU A 109 10.89 -3.25 7.14
C GLU A 109 11.75 -3.40 8.41
N THR A 110 12.42 -4.53 8.55
CA THR A 110 13.23 -4.89 9.73
C THR A 110 14.22 -5.99 9.36
N PRO A 111 15.41 -6.06 10.00
CA PRO A 111 16.32 -7.21 9.88
C PRO A 111 15.75 -8.49 10.53
N HIS A 112 14.75 -8.35 11.40
CA HIS A 112 14.20 -9.45 12.19
C HIS A 112 12.99 -10.10 11.52
N HIS A 113 13.13 -11.38 11.16
CA HIS A 113 12.15 -12.15 10.39
C HIS A 113 10.75 -12.26 11.03
N HIS A 114 10.66 -12.37 12.35
CA HIS A 114 9.39 -12.59 13.06
C HIS A 114 8.87 -11.34 13.78
N LYS A 115 9.39 -10.16 13.44
CA LYS A 115 8.99 -8.91 14.08
C LYS A 115 7.98 -8.17 13.22
N ASP A 116 6.74 -8.63 13.30
CA ASP A 116 5.60 -8.05 12.58
C ASP A 116 5.39 -6.57 12.92
N PHE A 117 4.69 -5.86 12.03
CA PHE A 117 4.56 -4.39 12.07
C PHE A 117 3.99 -3.87 13.40
N ASP A 118 3.05 -4.60 14.00
CA ASP A 118 2.42 -4.32 15.29
C ASP A 118 3.36 -4.54 16.49
N ASN A 119 4.44 -5.29 16.31
CA ASN A 119 5.47 -5.56 17.31
C ASN A 119 6.72 -4.68 17.13
N LEU A 120 6.71 -3.75 16.17
CA LEU A 120 7.79 -2.79 15.96
C LEU A 120 7.74 -1.63 16.96
N SER A 121 8.91 -1.08 17.28
CA SER A 121 8.99 0.17 18.03
C SER A 121 8.49 1.35 17.17
N ILE A 122 7.98 2.40 17.82
CA ILE A 122 7.55 3.62 17.12
C ILE A 122 8.68 4.18 16.24
N ASP A 123 9.93 4.20 16.73
CA ASP A 123 11.09 4.66 15.96
C ASP A 123 11.32 3.81 14.70
N SER A 124 11.14 2.49 14.79
CA SER A 124 11.22 1.60 13.61
C SER A 124 10.13 1.93 12.59
N ILE A 125 8.89 2.14 13.04
CA ILE A 125 7.77 2.51 12.16
C ILE A 125 8.03 3.87 11.49
N VAL A 126 8.57 4.84 12.23
CA VAL A 126 8.96 6.14 11.68
C VAL A 126 10.01 5.98 10.57
N LEU A 127 11.00 5.09 10.73
CA LEU A 127 11.99 4.82 9.69
C LEU A 127 11.36 4.20 8.43
N ILE A 128 10.37 3.32 8.60
CA ILE A 128 9.62 2.72 7.48
C ILE A 128 8.86 3.82 6.73
N LEU A 129 8.09 4.66 7.43
CA LEU A 129 7.35 5.77 6.80
C LEU A 129 8.27 6.80 6.14
N LYS A 130 9.42 7.11 6.75
CA LYS A 130 10.45 7.95 6.12
C LYS A 130 11.02 7.30 4.85
N THR A 131 11.14 5.98 4.83
CA THR A 131 11.58 5.24 3.64
C THR A 131 10.55 5.36 2.52
N TYR A 132 9.25 5.24 2.84
CA TYR A 132 8.16 5.45 1.88
C TYR A 132 8.22 6.86 1.29
N GLN A 133 8.31 7.87 2.14
CA GLN A 133 8.44 9.27 1.70
C GLN A 133 9.67 9.48 0.82
N GLN A 134 10.83 8.96 1.23
CA GLN A 134 12.08 9.13 0.50
C GLN A 134 12.02 8.49 -0.89
N ARG A 135 11.52 7.26 -1.00
CA ARG A 135 11.38 6.57 -2.30
C ARG A 135 10.33 7.26 -3.18
N TYR A 136 9.20 7.67 -2.60
CA TYR A 136 8.16 8.41 -3.33
C TYR A 136 8.71 9.71 -3.94
N LEU A 137 9.42 10.53 -3.14
CA LEU A 137 10.01 11.79 -3.60
C LEU A 137 11.13 11.61 -4.62
N ASP A 138 11.84 10.48 -4.57
CA ASP A 138 12.88 10.20 -5.54
C ASP A 138 12.29 9.80 -6.90
N LEU A 139 11.32 8.87 -6.88
CA LEU A 139 10.66 8.38 -8.09
C LEU A 139 9.77 9.44 -8.74
N SER A 140 9.21 10.38 -7.98
CA SER A 140 8.39 11.48 -8.52
C SER A 140 9.18 12.48 -9.37
N LYS A 141 10.52 12.47 -9.30
CA LYS A 141 11.39 13.27 -10.18
C LYS A 141 11.36 12.78 -11.62
N ASP A 142 11.09 11.50 -11.85
CA ASP A 142 10.95 10.95 -13.20
C ASP A 142 9.53 11.21 -13.73
N LYS A 143 9.44 12.13 -14.69
CA LYS A 143 8.17 12.52 -15.32
C LYS A 143 7.47 11.38 -16.08
N ARG A 144 8.16 10.28 -16.38
CA ARG A 144 7.58 9.09 -17.01
C ARG A 144 6.70 8.32 -16.02
N ILE A 145 6.98 8.40 -14.72
CA ILE A 145 6.16 7.82 -13.66
C ILE A 145 4.99 8.77 -13.37
N LYS A 146 3.76 8.28 -13.53
CA LYS A 146 2.52 9.04 -13.30
C LYS A 146 1.81 8.66 -12.01
N TYR A 147 2.08 7.48 -11.48
CA TYR A 147 1.49 7.01 -10.24
C TYR A 147 2.49 6.12 -9.49
N ILE A 148 2.53 6.29 -8.17
CA ILE A 148 3.37 5.49 -7.26
C ILE A 148 2.44 4.87 -6.23
N LEU A 149 2.35 3.55 -6.23
CA LEU A 149 1.61 2.76 -5.24
C LEU A 149 2.58 2.22 -4.21
N ILE A 150 2.33 2.51 -2.93
CA ILE A 150 3.00 1.86 -1.80
C ILE A 150 1.97 0.99 -1.11
N PHE A 151 2.26 -0.28 -0.93
CA PHE A 151 1.31 -1.24 -0.37
C PHE A 151 2.02 -2.35 0.40
N LYS A 152 1.25 -3.03 1.26
CA LYS A 152 1.71 -4.16 2.06
C LYS A 152 0.72 -5.30 1.94
N ASN A 153 1.22 -6.47 1.58
CA ASN A 153 0.48 -7.72 1.66
C ASN A 153 0.95 -8.45 2.93
N TYR A 154 0.01 -8.95 3.73
CA TYR A 154 0.32 -9.67 4.97
C TYR A 154 -0.47 -10.97 5.05
N GLY A 155 0.23 -12.05 5.40
CA GLY A 155 -0.33 -13.39 5.46
C GLY A 155 -0.64 -13.99 4.08
N ILE A 156 -0.92 -15.31 4.08
CA ILE A 156 -1.21 -16.07 2.86
C ILE A 156 -2.50 -15.58 2.22
N ASP A 157 -3.53 -15.30 3.02
CA ASP A 157 -4.82 -14.79 2.53
C ASP A 157 -4.69 -13.36 1.95
N GLY A 158 -3.70 -12.59 2.41
CA GLY A 158 -3.35 -11.29 1.86
C GLY A 158 -2.45 -11.37 0.62
N GLY A 159 -2.12 -12.57 0.14
CA GLY A 159 -1.28 -12.77 -1.05
C GLY A 159 0.23 -12.57 -0.80
N ALA A 160 0.68 -12.59 0.46
CA ALA A 160 2.10 -12.49 0.78
C ALA A 160 2.81 -13.81 0.41
N SER A 161 3.87 -13.71 -0.41
CA SER A 161 4.69 -14.87 -0.80
C SER A 161 5.81 -15.17 0.18
N LEU A 162 6.20 -14.19 1.01
CA LEU A 162 7.26 -14.29 2.00
C LEU A 162 6.74 -13.79 3.35
N GLU A 163 7.12 -14.50 4.42
CA GLU A 163 6.70 -14.18 5.79
C GLU A 163 7.41 -12.95 6.36
N HIS A 164 8.64 -12.70 5.92
CA HIS A 164 9.47 -11.61 6.46
C HIS A 164 8.77 -10.26 6.25
N PRO A 165 8.67 -9.39 7.27
CA PRO A 165 7.97 -8.12 7.16
C PRO A 165 8.56 -7.23 6.06
N HIS A 166 7.76 -7.04 5.02
CA HIS A 166 8.09 -6.17 3.91
C HIS A 166 6.86 -5.48 3.38
N SER A 167 7.09 -4.34 2.74
CA SER A 167 6.13 -3.64 1.89
C SER A 167 6.70 -3.57 0.48
N GLN A 168 5.87 -3.14 -0.47
CA GLN A 168 6.23 -3.02 -1.87
C GLN A 168 5.88 -1.64 -2.37
N LEU A 169 6.62 -1.21 -3.38
CA LEU A 169 6.38 0.03 -4.10
C LEU A 169 6.37 -0.27 -5.59
N ILE A 170 5.34 0.19 -6.29
CA ILE A 170 5.24 0.11 -7.75
C ILE A 170 5.04 1.51 -8.33
N GLY A 171 5.95 1.94 -9.21
CA GLY A 171 5.82 3.15 -10.02
C GLY A 171 5.36 2.80 -11.43
N THR A 172 4.30 3.44 -11.92
CA THR A 172 3.68 3.18 -13.23
C THR A 172 3.56 4.44 -14.09
N PRO A 173 3.64 4.33 -15.42
CA PRO A 173 3.38 5.43 -16.35
C PRO A 173 1.88 5.68 -16.58
N ILE A 174 1.03 4.81 -16.03
CA ILE A 174 -0.43 4.90 -16.10
C ILE A 174 -1.02 5.21 -14.73
N ILE A 175 -2.07 6.05 -14.71
CA ILE A 175 -2.88 6.26 -13.52
C ILE A 175 -3.94 5.14 -13.48
N PRO A 176 -4.02 4.34 -12.39
CA PRO A 176 -5.03 3.29 -12.26
C PRO A 176 -6.46 3.85 -12.35
N GLN A 177 -7.38 3.07 -12.91
CA GLN A 177 -8.77 3.50 -13.13
C GLN A 177 -9.45 3.99 -11.85
N ARG A 178 -9.29 3.26 -10.73
CA ARG A 178 -9.86 3.64 -9.44
C ARG A 178 -9.37 5.01 -8.95
N ILE A 179 -8.11 5.35 -9.20
CA ILE A 179 -7.54 6.65 -8.83
C ILE A 179 -8.12 7.77 -9.71
N LYS A 180 -8.37 7.49 -10.99
CA LYS A 180 -9.07 8.45 -11.87
C LYS A 180 -10.49 8.73 -11.37
N GLU A 181 -11.19 7.71 -10.91
CA GLU A 181 -12.54 7.83 -10.33
C GLU A 181 -12.50 8.66 -9.05
N GLU A 182 -11.55 8.38 -8.14
CA GLU A 182 -11.39 9.16 -6.90
C GLU A 182 -11.06 10.63 -7.18
N LEU A 183 -10.16 10.90 -8.13
CA LEU A 183 -9.83 12.27 -8.54
C LEU A 183 -11.02 13.00 -9.15
N LYS A 184 -11.80 12.30 -9.99
CA LYS A 184 -12.99 12.85 -10.62
C LYS A 184 -14.04 13.22 -9.58
N GLY A 185 -14.43 12.30 -8.71
CA GLY A 185 -15.47 12.57 -7.71
C GLY A 185 -15.03 13.58 -6.66
N ALA A 186 -13.76 13.56 -6.23
CA ALA A 186 -13.22 14.60 -5.35
C ALA A 186 -13.27 15.99 -6.00
N LYS A 187 -12.97 16.08 -7.31
CA LYS A 187 -13.07 17.33 -8.06
C LYS A 187 -14.53 17.79 -8.19
N GLU A 188 -15.44 16.91 -8.58
CA GLU A 188 -16.87 17.24 -8.72
C GLU A 188 -17.46 17.73 -7.39
N TYR A 189 -17.12 17.07 -6.28
CA TYR A 189 -17.52 17.52 -4.95
C TYR A 189 -16.95 18.91 -4.62
N PHE A 190 -15.67 19.14 -4.91
CA PHE A 190 -15.03 20.43 -4.67
C PHE A 190 -15.66 21.55 -5.52
N ASP A 191 -15.93 21.30 -6.80
CA ASP A 191 -16.52 22.29 -7.71
C ASP A 191 -17.94 22.70 -7.23
N LEU A 192 -18.70 21.78 -6.61
CA LEU A 192 -20.03 22.05 -6.08
C LEU A 192 -20.04 22.69 -4.69
N ASN A 193 -19.11 22.31 -3.81
CA ASN A 193 -19.16 22.66 -2.38
C ASN A 193 -18.06 23.63 -1.93
N GLY A 194 -17.03 23.85 -2.75
CA GLY A 194 -15.84 24.64 -2.43
C GLY A 194 -14.98 24.04 -1.30
N ARG A 195 -15.15 22.75 -0.97
CA ARG A 195 -14.46 22.06 0.14
C ARG A 195 -14.00 20.67 -0.27
N CYS A 196 -12.97 20.16 0.41
CA CYS A 196 -12.47 18.80 0.22
C CYS A 196 -13.45 17.77 0.78
N ILE A 197 -13.83 16.79 -0.04
CA ILE A 197 -14.73 15.70 0.34
C ILE A 197 -14.22 14.91 1.55
N PHE A 198 -12.92 14.57 1.57
CA PHE A 198 -12.31 13.83 2.67
C PHE A 198 -12.34 14.61 3.99
N CYS A 199 -12.10 15.93 3.93
CA CYS A 199 -12.18 16.78 5.12
C CYS A 199 -13.60 16.84 5.68
N ASP A 200 -14.62 16.91 4.84
CA ASP A 200 -16.01 16.90 5.29
C ASP A 200 -16.43 15.51 5.81
N CYS A 201 -15.94 14.41 5.21
CA CYS A 201 -16.07 13.06 5.77
C CYS A 201 -15.45 12.98 7.18
N ILE A 202 -14.21 13.46 7.37
CA ILE A 202 -13.54 13.48 8.68
C ILE A 202 -14.39 14.26 9.70
N LYS A 203 -14.85 15.46 9.36
CA LYS A 203 -15.70 16.29 10.26
C LYS A 203 -16.98 15.56 10.65
N GLN A 204 -17.64 14.92 9.69
CA GLN A 204 -18.88 14.19 9.95
C GLN A 204 -18.65 12.99 10.87
N GLU A 205 -17.65 12.17 10.59
CA GLU A 205 -17.35 10.97 11.38
C GLU A 205 -16.86 11.30 12.79
N VAL A 206 -16.07 12.36 12.96
CA VAL A 206 -15.64 12.85 14.28
C VAL A 206 -16.83 13.40 15.08
N LYS A 207 -17.77 14.09 14.42
CA LYS A 207 -18.97 14.63 15.07
C LYS A 207 -19.94 13.52 15.50
N SER A 208 -20.21 12.55 14.64
CA SER A 208 -21.21 11.50 14.92
C SER A 208 -20.64 10.37 15.80
N LYS A 209 -19.34 10.08 15.66
CA LYS A 209 -18.61 9.00 16.36
C LYS A 209 -19.09 7.58 16.05
N ASP A 210 -20.03 7.39 15.13
CA ASP A 210 -20.61 6.06 14.84
C ASP A 210 -19.60 5.08 14.23
N ARG A 211 -18.65 5.58 13.44
CA ARG A 211 -17.61 4.78 12.76
C ARG A 211 -16.20 5.26 13.08
N LEU A 212 -16.06 6.09 14.11
CA LEU A 212 -14.77 6.55 14.59
C LEU A 212 -14.07 5.42 15.36
N ILE A 213 -12.91 4.98 14.89
CA ILE A 213 -12.11 3.95 15.54
C ILE A 213 -11.11 4.59 16.51
N LYS A 214 -10.37 5.60 16.03
CA LYS A 214 -9.38 6.32 16.82
C LYS A 214 -9.21 7.74 16.31
N GLU A 215 -9.04 8.68 17.23
CA GLU A 215 -8.65 10.06 16.92
C GLU A 215 -7.36 10.41 17.66
N THR A 216 -6.50 11.16 16.98
CA THR A 216 -5.30 11.80 17.53
C THR A 216 -5.31 13.28 17.17
N GLU A 217 -4.29 14.03 17.60
CA GLU A 217 -4.16 15.44 17.23
C GLU A 217 -4.11 15.65 15.71
N LYS A 218 -3.41 14.78 14.97
CA LYS A 218 -3.08 14.98 13.54
C LYS A 218 -3.74 13.98 12.58
N TYR A 219 -4.29 12.88 13.09
CA TYR A 219 -4.86 11.81 12.28
C TYR A 219 -6.14 11.26 12.89
N VAL A 220 -7.00 10.72 12.02
CA VAL A 220 -8.19 9.96 12.39
C VAL A 220 -8.17 8.59 11.71
N ALA A 221 -8.62 7.56 12.42
CA ALA A 221 -8.93 6.25 11.88
C ALA A 221 -10.45 6.04 11.93
N ILE A 222 -11.06 5.75 10.78
CA ILE A 222 -12.50 5.56 10.63
C ILE A 222 -12.79 4.27 9.87
N SER A 223 -13.94 3.66 10.13
CA SER A 223 -14.53 2.70 9.19
C SER A 223 -15.34 3.46 8.13
N PRO A 224 -15.07 3.30 6.82
CA PRO A 224 -15.77 4.05 5.79
C PRO A 224 -17.28 3.78 5.81
N PHE A 225 -18.08 4.81 5.52
CA PHE A 225 -19.53 4.66 5.45
C PHE A 225 -19.94 3.52 4.51
N ALA A 226 -19.36 3.47 3.30
CA ALA A 226 -19.55 2.42 2.31
C ALA A 226 -18.33 1.48 2.22
N ALA A 227 -17.90 0.92 3.36
CA ALA A 227 -16.80 -0.05 3.43
C ALA A 227 -17.05 -1.27 2.51
N ARG A 228 -16.07 -1.59 1.66
CA ARG A 228 -16.11 -2.72 0.72
C ARG A 228 -15.68 -4.03 1.36
N PHE A 229 -14.87 -3.96 2.41
CA PHE A 229 -14.38 -5.12 3.14
C PHE A 229 -14.80 -5.07 4.62
N PRO A 230 -15.03 -6.23 5.26
CA PRO A 230 -15.17 -6.28 6.71
C PRO A 230 -13.94 -5.67 7.40
N PHE A 231 -14.17 -4.85 8.42
CA PHE A 231 -13.12 -4.14 9.18
C PHE A 231 -12.25 -3.19 8.35
N GLU A 232 -12.70 -2.81 7.15
CA GLU A 232 -12.02 -1.77 6.37
C GLU A 232 -11.87 -0.49 7.21
N THR A 233 -10.65 0.03 7.22
CA THR A 233 -10.26 1.18 8.02
C THR A 233 -9.47 2.16 7.16
N TRP A 234 -9.86 3.42 7.19
CA TRP A 234 -9.09 4.51 6.56
C TRP A 234 -8.39 5.30 7.65
N ILE A 235 -7.10 5.58 7.43
CA ILE A 235 -6.32 6.50 8.25
C ILE A 235 -6.12 7.77 7.43
N LEU A 236 -6.64 8.88 7.93
CA LEU A 236 -6.66 10.15 7.22
C LEU A 236 -5.99 11.25 8.06
N PRO A 237 -5.20 12.15 7.46
CA PRO A 237 -4.71 13.34 8.14
C PRO A 237 -5.87 14.32 8.41
N LYS A 238 -5.85 14.97 9.57
CA LYS A 238 -6.82 16.01 9.95
C LYS A 238 -6.51 17.37 9.31
#